data_AF-A0AAJ2N199-F1
#
_entry.id   AF-A0AAJ2N199-F1
#
_cell.length_a   1.000
_cell.length_b   1.000
_cell.length_c   1.000
_cell.angle_alpha   90.00
_cell.angle_beta   90.00
_cell.angle_gamma   90.00
#
_symmetry.space_group_name_H-M   'P 1'
#
loop_
_entity.id
_entity.type
_entity.pdbx_description
1 polymer ?
#
loop_
_entity_poly.entity_id
_entity_poly.type
_entity_poly.pdbx_seq_one_letter_code
_entity_poly.pdbx_strand_id
1 'polypeptide(L)'
;MSMPNVPDIKPEIILKRKEVVNLLLTSIALEEIGLSHIINAEGEKIQAILRDRDVCLSEALQINESVDRMLRNVVKNQILLHFKLEDVIRFEKQHECFEDCEE
;
A
#
# COMPACT_ATOMS: atom_id res chain seq x y z
N MET A 1 -3.49 48.42 -4.94
CA MET A 1 -4.31 47.27 -5.38
C MET A 1 -4.53 46.40 -4.15
N SER A 2 -5.77 46.21 -3.69
CA SER A 2 -6.07 45.29 -2.59
C SER A 2 -6.07 43.85 -3.09
N MET A 3 -5.44 42.96 -2.33
CA MET A 3 -5.41 41.53 -2.59
C MET A 3 -6.86 40.99 -2.61
N PRO A 4 -7.22 40.03 -3.50
CA PRO A 4 -8.53 39.38 -3.45
C PRO A 4 -8.72 38.68 -2.09
N ASN A 5 -9.88 38.89 -1.47
CA ASN A 5 -10.22 38.21 -0.22
C ASN A 5 -10.64 36.77 -0.58
N VAL A 6 -9.71 35.82 -0.42
CA VAL A 6 -10.02 34.39 -0.56
C VAL A 6 -10.85 33.99 0.65
N PRO A 7 -12.07 33.46 0.49
CA PRO A 7 -12.88 33.02 1.63
C PRO A 7 -12.13 31.94 2.43
N ASP A 8 -12.26 31.99 3.75
CA ASP A 8 -11.70 30.99 4.66
C ASP A 8 -12.49 29.68 4.49
N ILE A 9 -11.96 28.78 3.65
CA ILE A 9 -12.52 27.44 3.47
C ILE A 9 -11.95 26.59 4.61
N LYS A 10 -12.73 26.40 5.68
CA LYS A 10 -12.45 25.36 6.67
C LYS A 10 -13.08 24.06 6.19
N PRO A 11 -12.31 23.08 5.70
CA PRO A 11 -12.86 21.74 5.48
C PRO A 11 -13.14 21.14 6.86
N GLU A 12 -14.39 21.24 7.33
CA GLU A 12 -14.85 20.45 8.47
C GLU A 12 -14.97 18.99 8.03
N ILE A 13 -13.90 18.24 8.26
CA ILE A 13 -13.89 16.79 8.06
C ILE A 13 -14.53 16.16 9.30
N ILE A 14 -15.84 15.97 9.26
CA ILE A 14 -16.59 15.25 10.30
C ILE A 14 -16.57 13.76 9.95
N LEU A 15 -15.59 13.03 10.44
CA LEU A 15 -15.50 11.57 10.29
C LEU A 15 -15.86 10.88 11.60
N LYS A 16 -16.75 9.87 11.52
CA LYS A 16 -16.98 8.92 12.60
C LYS A 16 -15.84 7.90 12.64
N ARG A 17 -15.58 7.33 13.81
CA ARG A 17 -14.50 6.34 14.02
C ARG A 17 -14.54 5.20 13.01
N LYS A 18 -15.72 4.62 12.76
CA LYS A 18 -15.94 3.55 11.77
C LYS A 18 -15.55 3.97 10.35
N GLU A 19 -15.79 5.23 9.98
CA GLU A 19 -15.40 5.76 8.66
C GLU A 19 -13.88 5.89 8.56
N VAL A 20 -13.22 6.34 9.63
CA VAL A 20 -11.75 6.38 9.69
C VAL A 20 -11.14 4.99 9.54
N VAL A 21 -11.68 3.99 10.23
CA VAL A 21 -11.21 2.60 10.15
C VAL A 21 -11.38 2.05 8.74
N ASN A 22 -12.54 2.26 8.11
CA ASN A 22 -12.76 1.89 6.71
C ASN A 22 -11.78 2.58 5.76
N LEU A 23 -11.48 3.86 5.97
CA LEU A 23 -10.51 4.61 5.16
C LEU A 23 -9.08 4.05 5.34
N LEU A 24 -8.68 3.68 6.56
CA LEU A 24 -7.38 3.06 6.82
C LEU A 24 -7.27 1.68 6.16
N LEU A 25 -8.30 0.84 6.29
CA LEU A 25 -8.37 -0.46 5.61
C LEU A 25 -8.31 -0.30 4.08
N THR A 26 -9.04 0.69 3.54
CA THR A 26 -9.01 1.02 2.11
C THR A 26 -7.61 1.46 1.67
N SER A 27 -6.92 2.28 2.48
CA SER A 27 -5.54 2.69 2.20
C SER A 27 -4.58 1.50 2.13
N ILE A 28 -4.73 0.51 3.02
CA ILE A 28 -3.93 -0.73 3.00
C ILE A 28 -4.23 -1.51 1.72
N ALA A 29 -5.50 -1.70 1.38
CA ALA A 29 -5.91 -2.41 0.17
C ALA A 29 -5.39 -1.73 -1.12
N LEU A 30 -5.40 -0.40 -1.19
CA LEU A 30 -4.84 0.34 -2.32
C LEU A 30 -3.32 0.15 -2.46
N GLU A 31 -2.59 0.10 -1.34
CA GLU A 31 -1.15 -0.17 -1.32
C GLU A 31 -0.87 -1.63 -1.78
N GLU A 32 -1.69 -2.61 -1.36
CA GLU A 32 -1.62 -3.99 -1.84
C GLU A 32 -1.89 -4.13 -3.35
N ILE A 33 -2.88 -3.41 -3.88
CA ILE A 33 -3.15 -3.36 -5.33
C ILE A 33 -1.93 -2.81 -6.07
N GLY A 34 -1.32 -1.73 -5.56
CA GLY A 34 -0.07 -1.18 -6.11
C GLY A 34 1.07 -2.21 -6.14
N LEU A 35 1.26 -2.95 -5.06
CA LEU A 35 2.26 -4.02 -4.99
C LEU A 35 1.97 -5.16 -5.98
N SER A 36 0.70 -5.50 -6.23
CA SER A 36 0.33 -6.52 -7.21
C SER A 36 0.76 -6.14 -8.64
N HIS A 37 0.63 -4.86 -9.01
CA HIS A 37 1.09 -4.37 -10.31
C HIS A 37 2.61 -4.43 -10.44
N ILE A 38 3.35 -4.15 -9.37
CA ILE A 38 4.80 -4.30 -9.34
C ILE A 38 5.18 -5.77 -9.57
N ILE A 39 4.56 -6.71 -8.85
CA ILE A 39 4.83 -8.14 -9.02
C ILE A 39 4.56 -8.57 -10.46
N ASN A 40 3.44 -8.12 -11.05
CA ASN A 40 3.12 -8.43 -12.43
C ASN A 40 4.15 -7.87 -13.41
N ALA A 41 4.57 -6.61 -13.24
CA ALA A 41 5.59 -5.98 -14.08
C ALA A 41 6.95 -6.69 -13.98
N GLU A 42 7.35 -7.14 -12.79
CA GLU A 42 8.53 -7.97 -12.61
C GLU A 42 8.39 -9.34 -13.29
N GLY A 43 7.19 -9.93 -13.29
CA GLY A 43 6.89 -11.15 -14.05
C GLY A 43 6.98 -10.94 -15.57
N GLU A 44 6.42 -9.85 -16.10
CA GLU A 44 6.52 -9.47 -17.50
C GLU A 44 7.98 -9.24 -17.93
N LYS A 45 8.80 -8.66 -17.05
CA LYS A 45 10.24 -8.49 -17.27
C LYS A 45 10.96 -9.82 -17.49
N ILE A 46 10.67 -10.83 -16.65
CA ILE A 46 11.22 -12.19 -16.84
C ILE A 46 10.72 -12.79 -18.16
N GLN A 47 9.42 -12.68 -18.46
CA GLN A 47 8.86 -13.21 -19.69
C GLN A 47 9.45 -12.57 -20.95
N ALA A 48 9.74 -11.27 -20.91
CA ALA A 48 10.37 -10.56 -22.02
C ALA A 48 11.75 -11.15 -22.37
N ILE A 49 12.57 -11.42 -21.35
CA ILE A 49 13.90 -12.03 -21.52
C ILE A 49 13.80 -13.45 -22.07
N LEU A 50 12.86 -14.25 -21.55
CA LEU A 50 12.68 -15.62 -22.03
C LEU A 50 12.21 -15.70 -23.48
N ARG A 51 11.63 -14.62 -24.02
CA ARG A 51 11.22 -14.51 -25.43
C ARG A 51 12.34 -13.99 -26.33
N ASP A 52 13.35 -13.34 -25.76
CA ASP A 52 14.49 -12.84 -26.50
C ASP A 52 15.43 -14.01 -26.86
N ARG A 53 15.68 -14.17 -28.16
CA ARG A 53 16.51 -15.27 -28.68
C ARG A 53 18.01 -14.95 -28.64
N ASP A 54 18.36 -13.69 -28.48
CA ASP A 54 19.73 -13.20 -28.53
C ASP A 54 20.25 -12.75 -27.15
N VAL A 55 19.45 -12.96 -26.09
CA VAL A 55 19.84 -12.54 -24.74
C VAL A 55 21.06 -13.29 -24.24
N CYS A 56 22.04 -12.56 -23.73
CA CYS A 56 23.22 -13.15 -23.15
C CYS A 56 22.91 -13.70 -21.74
N LEU A 57 23.55 -14.82 -21.37
CA LEU A 57 23.39 -15.42 -20.04
C LEU A 57 23.69 -14.42 -18.91
N SER A 58 24.69 -13.54 -19.08
CA SER A 58 25.02 -12.53 -18.08
C SER A 58 23.91 -11.49 -17.89
N GLU A 59 23.23 -11.10 -18.96
CA GLU A 59 22.11 -10.16 -18.92
C GLU A 59 20.90 -10.81 -18.25
N ALA A 60 20.61 -12.07 -18.60
CA ALA A 60 19.53 -12.83 -17.97
C ALA A 60 19.74 -13.00 -16.45
N LEU A 61 20.97 -13.31 -16.02
CA LEU A 61 21.33 -13.41 -14.60
C LEU A 61 21.19 -12.05 -13.89
N GLN A 62 21.70 -10.98 -14.50
CA GLN A 62 21.61 -9.63 -13.93
C GLN A 62 20.16 -9.19 -13.73
N ILE A 63 19.27 -9.50 -14.67
CA ILE A 63 17.86 -9.15 -14.54
C ILE A 63 17.18 -10.04 -13.50
N ASN A 64 17.48 -11.34 -13.46
CA ASN A 64 16.97 -12.22 -12.42
C ASN A 64 17.35 -11.75 -11.00
N GLU A 65 18.60 -11.32 -10.79
CA GLU A 65 19.01 -10.72 -9.52
C GLU A 65 18.27 -9.41 -9.22
N SER A 66 18.00 -8.60 -10.24
CA SER A 66 17.23 -7.36 -10.10
C SER A 66 15.79 -7.65 -9.65
N VAL A 67 15.14 -8.65 -10.27
CA VAL A 67 13.80 -9.11 -9.91
C VAL A 67 13.78 -9.67 -8.48
N ASP A 68 14.74 -10.52 -8.11
CA ASP A 68 14.86 -11.04 -6.74
C ASP A 68 14.98 -9.91 -5.71
N ARG A 69 15.83 -8.90 -5.97
CA ARG A 69 15.94 -7.71 -5.10
C ARG A 69 14.61 -6.95 -4.98
N MET A 70 13.88 -6.79 -6.08
CA MET A 70 12.59 -6.11 -6.06
C MET A 70 11.55 -6.90 -5.27
N LEU A 71 11.45 -8.21 -5.48
CA LEU A 71 10.53 -9.09 -4.75
C LEU A 71 10.84 -9.12 -3.25
N ARG A 72 12.11 -9.10 -2.84
CA ARG A 72 12.48 -8.94 -1.43
C ARG A 72 11.97 -7.63 -0.83
N ASN A 73 11.99 -6.54 -1.60
CA ASN A 73 11.45 -5.26 -1.14
C ASN A 73 9.92 -5.28 -1.05
N VAL A 74 9.24 -5.95 -2.00
CA VAL A 74 7.79 -6.18 -1.92
C VAL A 74 7.43 -6.97 -0.66
N VAL A 75 8.18 -8.02 -0.32
CA VAL A 75 7.96 -8.79 0.92
C VAL A 75 8.14 -7.92 2.17
N LYS A 76 9.16 -7.06 2.21
CA LYS A 76 9.34 -6.12 3.33
C LYS A 76 8.15 -5.16 3.47
N ASN A 77 7.63 -4.64 2.36
CA ASN A 77 6.44 -3.79 2.39
C ASN A 77 5.20 -4.57 2.85
N GLN A 78 5.05 -5.83 2.43
CA GLN A 78 3.97 -6.70 2.89
C GLN A 78 4.01 -6.92 4.42
N ILE A 79 5.20 -7.08 5.00
CA ILE A 79 5.36 -7.14 6.47
C ILE A 79 4.89 -5.84 7.14
N LEU A 80 5.25 -4.68 6.59
CA LEU A 80 4.81 -3.39 7.13
C LEU A 80 3.29 -3.20 7.00
N LEU A 81 2.72 -3.59 5.88
CA LEU A 81 1.26 -3.57 5.66
C LEU A 81 0.53 -4.48 6.64
N HIS A 82 1.09 -5.65 6.92
CA HIS A 82 0.54 -6.56 7.91
C HIS A 82 0.49 -5.93 9.30
N PHE A 83 1.56 -5.27 9.75
CA PHE A 83 1.56 -4.56 11.03
C PHE A 83 0.54 -3.41 11.06
N LYS A 84 0.42 -2.62 9.97
CA LYS A 84 -0.62 -1.59 9.87
C LYS A 84 -2.03 -2.20 10.02
N LEU A 85 -2.28 -3.33 9.37
CA LEU A 85 -3.57 -4.02 9.45
C LEU A 85 -3.87 -4.50 10.87
N GLU A 86 -2.90 -5.13 11.54
CA GLU A 86 -3.04 -5.57 12.93
C GLU A 86 -3.36 -4.39 13.87
N ASP A 87 -2.67 -3.27 13.69
CA ASP A 87 -2.91 -2.06 14.47
C ASP A 87 -4.33 -1.51 14.24
N VAL A 88 -4.78 -1.43 12.99
CA VAL A 88 -6.15 -0.97 12.65
C VAL A 88 -7.21 -1.89 13.26
N ILE A 89 -7.03 -3.21 13.17
CA ILE A 89 -7.95 -4.17 13.79
C ILE A 89 -7.96 -4.02 15.32
N ARG A 90 -6.80 -3.79 15.94
CA ARG A 90 -6.71 -3.55 17.38
C ARG A 90 -7.44 -2.25 17.78
N PHE A 91 -7.31 -1.19 16.98
CA PHE A 91 -8.01 0.08 17.21
C PHE A 91 -9.53 -0.06 17.16
N GLU A 92 -10.08 -0.92 16.30
CA GLU A 92 -11.51 -1.20 16.27
C GLU A 92 -11.96 -1.94 17.54
N LYS A 93 -11.26 -3.01 17.93
CA LYS A 93 -11.60 -3.83 19.12
C LYS A 93 -11.55 -3.04 20.44
N GLN A 94 -10.61 -2.10 20.58
CA GLN A 94 -10.52 -1.26 21.77
C GLN A 94 -11.74 -0.32 21.94
N HIS A 95 -12.49 -0.05 20.87
CA HIS A 95 -13.72 0.73 20.97
C HIS A 95 -14.88 -0.09 21.54
N GLU A 96 -15.05 -1.33 21.05
CA GLU A 96 -16.11 -2.23 21.52
C GLU A 96 -16.00 -2.48 23.03
N CYS A 97 -14.78 -2.69 23.55
CA CYS A 97 -14.55 -2.84 25.00
C CYS A 97 -14.88 -1.59 25.84
N PHE A 98 -14.89 -0.39 25.25
CA PHE A 98 -15.23 0.84 25.96
C PHE A 98 -16.75 1.06 26.01
N GLU A 99 -17.47 0.66 24.97
CA GLU A 99 -18.94 0.72 24.94
C GLU A 99 -19.56 -0.30 25.91
N ASP A 100 -18.95 -1.48 26.08
CA ASP A 100 -19.41 -2.51 27.04
C ASP A 100 -19.16 -2.17 28.53
N CYS A 101 -18.41 -1.12 28.84
CA CYS A 101 -18.11 -0.69 30.23
C CYS A 101 -18.98 0.49 30.70
N GLU A 102 -19.80 1.07 29.83
CA GLU A 102 -20.71 2.19 30.16
C GLU A 102 -22.19 1.75 30.32
N GLU A 103 -22.50 0.45 30.23
CA GLU A 103 -23.78 -0.16 30.67
C GLU A 103 -23.68 -0.82 32.05
#